data_AF-A0A2R8M2I8-F1
#
_entry.id   AF-A0A2R8M2I8-F1
#
_cell.length_a   1.000
_cell.length_b   1.000
_cell.length_c   1.000
_cell.angle_alpha   90.00
_cell.angle_beta   90.00
_cell.angle_gamma   90.00
#
_symmetry.space_group_name_H-M   'P 1'
#
loop_
_entity.id
_entity.type
_entity.pdbx_description
1 polymer ?
#
loop_
_entity_poly.entity_id
_entity_poly.type
_entity_poly.pdbx_seq_one_letter_code
_entity_poly.pdbx_strand_id
1 'polypeptide(L)'
;MAGSSEKAPDYGRGVVIMDNWPGYDLNLFTYPQHYYGDLEYILIPHGIIVDRIERLAKDIMKDIGYSDIMVLCVLKGGYKFCADLVEHLKNISRNSDRFVSMKVDFIRLKSYRLHAQLKRTTIPHRGGLVFGQRYMRSCAPLESPNKLSRKRGYLQVLIPHFHIRSQLPGSEQN
;
A
#
# COMPACT_ATOMS: atom_id res chain seq x y z
N MET A 1 -27.61 34.86 7.51
CA MET A 1 -27.53 33.41 7.70
C MET A 1 -26.76 32.83 6.54
N ALA A 2 -25.52 32.39 6.75
CA ALA A 2 -24.69 31.81 5.68
C ALA A 2 -25.12 30.36 5.47
N GLY A 3 -25.69 30.08 4.29
CA GLY A 3 -26.02 28.72 3.87
C GLY A 3 -24.73 27.94 3.65
N SER A 4 -24.51 26.93 4.49
CA SER A 4 -23.49 25.91 4.25
C SER A 4 -23.85 25.17 2.97
N SER A 5 -23.13 25.45 1.87
CA SER A 5 -23.28 24.70 0.62
C SER A 5 -22.77 23.29 0.87
N GLU A 6 -23.70 22.35 1.04
CA GLU A 6 -23.42 20.93 1.19
C GLU A 6 -22.89 20.41 -0.15
N LYS A 7 -21.56 20.34 -0.28
CA LYS A 7 -20.92 19.83 -1.49
C LYS A 7 -21.13 18.32 -1.58
N ALA A 8 -21.51 17.85 -2.76
CA ALA A 8 -21.69 16.43 -3.04
C ALA A 8 -20.42 15.63 -2.64
N PRO A 9 -20.58 14.41 -2.12
CA PRO A 9 -19.45 13.60 -1.71
C PRO A 9 -18.58 13.21 -2.91
N ASP A 10 -17.28 13.42 -2.77
CA ASP A 10 -16.28 12.95 -3.75
C ASP A 10 -16.09 11.43 -3.65
N TYR A 11 -16.66 10.70 -4.61
CA TYR A 11 -16.58 9.25 -4.74
C TYR A 11 -15.18 8.73 -5.12
N GLY A 12 -14.28 9.59 -5.62
CA GLY A 12 -12.90 9.23 -5.94
C GLY A 12 -12.08 8.83 -4.71
N ARG A 13 -12.46 9.31 -3.53
CA ARG A 13 -11.83 8.95 -2.25
C ARG A 13 -12.14 7.53 -1.76
N GLY A 14 -13.12 6.86 -2.37
CA GLY A 14 -13.56 5.54 -1.94
C GLY A 14 -14.31 5.57 -0.60
N VAL A 15 -14.22 4.48 0.16
CA VAL A 15 -14.87 4.36 1.47
C VAL A 15 -14.05 5.16 2.48
N VAL A 16 -14.64 6.21 3.05
CA VAL A 16 -13.98 7.09 4.01
C VAL A 16 -14.14 6.50 5.41
N ILE A 17 -13.02 6.13 6.03
CA ILE A 17 -12.95 5.72 7.44
C ILE A 17 -12.44 6.92 8.23
N MET A 18 -13.23 7.37 9.20
CA MET A 18 -12.87 8.53 10.02
C MET A 18 -11.87 8.15 11.12
N ASP A 19 -11.07 9.11 11.59
CA ASP A 19 -10.06 8.87 12.64
C ASP A 19 -10.67 8.45 13.98
N ASN A 20 -11.94 8.80 14.23
CA ASN A 20 -12.70 8.42 15.42
C ASN A 20 -13.46 7.09 15.27
N TRP A 21 -13.20 6.32 14.21
CA TRP A 21 -13.85 5.04 13.98
C TRP A 21 -13.35 3.99 15.00
N PRO A 22 -14.23 3.42 15.84
CA PRO A 22 -13.84 2.49 16.90
C PRO A 22 -13.47 1.08 16.39
N GLY A 23 -13.76 0.77 15.13
CA GLY A 23 -13.62 -0.60 14.61
C GLY A 23 -14.74 -1.53 15.07
N TYR A 24 -14.62 -2.80 14.68
CA TYR A 24 -15.53 -3.86 15.09
C TYR A 24 -14.89 -4.76 16.15
N ASP A 25 -15.69 -5.22 17.11
CA ASP A 25 -15.24 -6.17 18.13
C ASP A 25 -14.86 -7.52 17.47
N LEU A 26 -13.73 -8.07 17.90
CA LEU A 26 -13.17 -9.36 17.47
C LEU A 26 -14.12 -10.52 17.78
N ASN A 27 -14.88 -10.45 18.87
CA ASN A 27 -15.77 -11.53 19.29
C ASN A 27 -16.97 -11.75 18.35
N LEU A 28 -17.26 -10.78 17.47
CA LEU A 28 -18.35 -10.85 16.51
C LEU A 28 -17.95 -11.56 15.20
N PHE A 29 -16.67 -11.89 15.03
CA PHE A 29 -16.13 -12.43 13.79
C PHE A 29 -15.26 -13.66 14.03
N THR A 30 -15.09 -14.45 12.97
CA THR A 30 -14.14 -15.56 12.96
C THR A 30 -12.79 -15.08 12.43
N TYR A 31 -11.72 -15.43 13.14
CA TYR A 31 -10.35 -15.16 12.73
C TYR A 31 -9.40 -16.27 13.22
N PRO A 32 -8.19 -16.40 12.65
CA PRO A 32 -7.29 -17.49 13.01
C PRO A 32 -6.92 -17.47 14.50
N GLN A 33 -7.08 -18.63 15.15
CA GLN A 33 -6.93 -18.78 16.60
C GLN A 33 -5.52 -18.42 17.11
N HIS A 34 -4.49 -18.60 16.30
CA HIS A 34 -3.11 -18.28 16.67
C HIS A 34 -2.84 -16.77 16.80
N TYR A 35 -3.81 -15.92 16.46
CA TYR A 35 -3.75 -14.47 16.70
C TYR A 35 -4.57 -14.02 17.92
N TYR A 36 -5.12 -14.95 18.71
CA TYR A 36 -5.91 -14.59 19.87
C TYR A 36 -5.10 -13.76 20.87
N GLY A 37 -5.61 -12.58 21.24
CA GLY A 37 -4.94 -11.64 22.15
C GLY A 37 -3.84 -10.78 21.51
N ASP A 38 -3.51 -10.98 20.24
CA ASP A 38 -2.53 -10.15 19.51
C ASP A 38 -3.18 -8.97 18.78
N LEU A 39 -4.51 -8.96 18.68
CA LEU A 39 -5.29 -8.02 17.88
C LEU A 39 -6.21 -7.19 18.79
N GLU A 40 -6.44 -5.93 18.43
CA GLU A 40 -7.28 -5.00 19.20
C GLU A 40 -8.73 -4.96 18.71
N TYR A 41 -8.94 -4.75 17.42
CA TYR A 41 -10.25 -4.70 16.77
C TYR A 41 -10.11 -4.98 15.27
N ILE A 42 -11.23 -5.20 14.59
CA ILE A 42 -11.29 -5.34 13.12
C ILE A 42 -11.58 -3.97 12.51
N LEU A 43 -10.63 -3.42 11.74
CA LEU A 43 -10.84 -2.12 11.09
C LEU A 43 -11.84 -2.22 9.93
N ILE A 44 -11.64 -3.21 9.07
CA ILE A 44 -12.46 -3.46 7.87
C ILE A 44 -12.71 -4.97 7.76
N PRO A 45 -13.97 -5.44 7.88
CA PRO A 45 -14.33 -6.83 7.66
C PRO A 45 -14.07 -7.29 6.23
N HIS A 46 -13.81 -8.58 6.06
CA HIS A 46 -13.53 -9.18 4.75
C HIS A 46 -14.64 -8.92 3.72
N GLY A 47 -15.91 -9.04 4.12
CA GLY A 47 -17.05 -8.81 3.22
C GLY A 47 -17.05 -7.41 2.61
N ILE A 48 -16.83 -6.38 3.43
CA ILE A 48 -16.78 -4.98 2.96
C ILE A 48 -15.65 -4.76 1.96
N ILE A 49 -14.50 -5.45 2.15
CA ILE A 49 -13.38 -5.39 1.22
C ILE A 49 -13.80 -5.99 -0.13
N VAL A 50 -14.40 -7.18 -0.14
CA VAL A 50 -14.84 -7.86 -1.37
C VAL A 50 -15.90 -7.02 -2.10
N ASP A 51 -16.90 -6.49 -1.39
CA ASP A 51 -17.93 -5.62 -1.98
C ASP A 51 -17.33 -4.39 -2.64
N ARG A 52 -16.31 -3.78 -2.00
CA ARG A 52 -15.62 -2.63 -2.57
C ARG A 52 -14.78 -3.02 -3.78
N ILE A 53 -14.10 -4.16 -3.75
CA ILE A 53 -13.33 -4.67 -4.91
C ILE A 53 -14.27 -4.94 -6.09
N GLU A 54 -15.45 -5.51 -5.87
CA GLU A 54 -16.43 -5.73 -6.93
C GLU A 54 -16.82 -4.41 -7.62
N ARG A 55 -17.09 -3.36 -6.82
CA ARG A 55 -17.38 -2.02 -7.35
C ARG A 55 -16.20 -1.45 -8.13
N LEU A 56 -14.98 -1.56 -7.60
CA LEU A 56 -13.76 -1.11 -8.27
C LEU A 56 -13.53 -1.84 -9.60
N ALA A 57 -13.81 -3.13 -9.67
CA ALA A 57 -13.71 -3.90 -10.91
C ALA A 57 -14.68 -3.38 -11.99
N LYS A 58 -15.92 -3.03 -11.60
CA LYS A 58 -16.90 -2.41 -12.51
C LYS A 58 -16.44 -1.03 -12.98
N ASP A 59 -15.89 -0.22 -12.09
CA ASP A 59 -15.37 1.11 -12.42
C ASP A 59 -14.19 1.00 -13.42
N ILE A 60 -13.22 0.10 -13.16
CA ILE A 60 -12.10 -0.17 -14.09
C ILE A 60 -12.61 -0.67 -15.45
N MET A 61 -13.59 -1.56 -15.46
CA MET A 61 -14.17 -2.08 -16.71
C MET A 61 -14.94 -1.05 -17.51
N LYS A 62 -15.51 -0.07 -16.85
CA LYS A 62 -16.14 1.06 -17.52
C LYS A 62 -15.10 1.97 -18.19
N ASP A 63 -13.97 2.19 -17.53
CA ASP A 63 -12.98 3.18 -17.96
C ASP A 63 -11.99 2.63 -19.00
N ILE A 64 -11.48 1.40 -18.81
CA ILE A 64 -10.41 0.82 -19.64
C ILE A 64 -10.77 -0.54 -20.27
N GLY A 65 -12.02 -0.99 -20.16
CA GLY A 65 -12.46 -2.32 -20.63
C GLY A 65 -12.60 -2.50 -22.15
N TYR A 66 -12.02 -1.61 -22.96
CA TYR A 66 -12.04 -1.71 -24.43
C TYR A 66 -10.67 -2.10 -25.02
N SER A 67 -9.67 -2.37 -24.18
CA SER A 67 -8.31 -2.69 -24.60
C SER A 67 -7.71 -3.76 -23.70
N ASP A 68 -6.63 -4.40 -24.17
CA ASP A 68 -5.89 -5.38 -23.37
C ASP A 68 -5.34 -4.73 -22.08
N ILE A 69 -5.53 -5.41 -20.95
CA ILE A 69 -5.12 -4.90 -19.63
C ILE A 69 -3.95 -5.70 -19.10
N MET A 70 -2.91 -4.99 -18.66
CA MET A 70 -1.83 -5.55 -17.86
C MET A 70 -2.02 -5.17 -16.39
N VAL A 71 -2.22 -6.18 -15.54
CA VAL A 71 -2.34 -6.02 -14.09
C VAL A 71 -0.97 -6.22 -13.46
N LEU A 72 -0.40 -5.17 -12.87
CA LEU A 72 0.90 -5.20 -12.22
C LEU A 72 0.73 -5.30 -10.68
N CYS A 73 0.93 -6.48 -10.12
CA CYS A 73 0.78 -6.74 -8.70
C CYS A 73 2.05 -6.41 -7.92
N VAL A 74 1.92 -5.53 -6.91
CA VAL A 74 3.02 -5.20 -5.98
C VAL A 74 3.06 -6.18 -4.81
N LEU A 75 4.11 -7.00 -4.78
CA LEU A 75 4.33 -8.00 -3.74
C LEU A 75 5.02 -7.42 -2.49
N LYS A 76 4.77 -7.98 -1.29
CA LYS A 76 3.93 -9.16 -1.03
C LYS A 76 2.48 -8.82 -0.71
N GLY A 77 2.21 -7.73 0.01
CA GLY A 77 0.89 -7.46 0.57
C GLY A 77 -0.24 -7.24 -0.45
N GLY A 78 0.09 -6.90 -1.71
CA GLY A 78 -0.92 -6.71 -2.75
C GLY A 78 -1.50 -7.98 -3.35
N TYR A 79 -0.96 -9.18 -3.05
CA TYR A 79 -1.36 -10.39 -3.78
C TYR A 79 -2.83 -10.73 -3.59
N LYS A 80 -3.37 -10.58 -2.37
CA LYS A 80 -4.77 -10.96 -2.08
C LYS A 80 -5.74 -10.02 -2.77
N PHE A 81 -5.54 -8.71 -2.60
CA PHE A 81 -6.33 -7.70 -3.32
C PHE A 81 -6.25 -7.88 -4.84
N CYS A 82 -5.06 -8.13 -5.38
CA CYS A 82 -4.90 -8.34 -6.81
C CYS A 82 -5.62 -9.60 -7.29
N ALA A 83 -5.56 -10.70 -6.53
CA ALA A 83 -6.25 -11.93 -6.87
C ALA A 83 -7.77 -11.72 -6.91
N ASP A 84 -8.33 -11.14 -5.84
CA ASP A 84 -9.76 -10.85 -5.73
C ASP A 84 -10.21 -9.89 -6.86
N LEU A 85 -9.44 -8.85 -7.15
CA LEU A 85 -9.72 -7.90 -8.23
C LEU A 85 -9.72 -8.57 -9.60
N VAL A 86 -8.69 -9.37 -9.91
CA VAL A 86 -8.59 -10.09 -11.19
C VAL A 86 -9.73 -11.10 -11.34
N GLU A 87 -10.16 -11.73 -10.24
CA GLU A 87 -11.32 -12.62 -10.25
C GLU A 87 -12.61 -11.87 -10.63
N HIS A 88 -12.87 -10.71 -10.01
CA HIS A 88 -14.04 -9.89 -10.36
C HIS A 88 -13.96 -9.35 -11.81
N LEU A 89 -12.79 -8.93 -12.28
CA LEU A 89 -12.61 -8.51 -13.68
C LEU A 89 -12.89 -9.66 -14.66
N LYS A 90 -12.40 -10.87 -14.37
CA LYS A 90 -12.70 -12.08 -15.16
C LYS A 90 -14.19 -12.42 -15.13
N ASN A 91 -14.84 -12.26 -13.97
CA ASN A 91 -16.28 -12.48 -13.85
C ASN A 91 -17.06 -11.53 -14.76
N ILE A 92 -16.72 -10.24 -14.77
CA ILE A 92 -17.37 -9.26 -15.65
C ILE A 92 -17.11 -9.59 -17.12
N SER A 93 -15.87 -9.91 -17.49
CA SER A 93 -15.53 -10.23 -18.89
C SER A 93 -16.20 -11.51 -19.40
N ARG A 94 -16.52 -12.47 -18.55
CA ARG A 94 -17.23 -13.71 -18.94
C ARG A 94 -18.74 -13.54 -19.04
N ASN A 95 -19.31 -12.66 -18.22
CA ASN A 95 -20.76 -12.45 -18.14
C ASN A 95 -21.24 -11.23 -18.93
N SER A 96 -20.37 -10.61 -19.72
CA SER A 96 -20.71 -9.50 -20.61
C SER A 96 -20.21 -9.78 -22.01
N ASP A 97 -20.80 -9.12 -23.01
CA ASP A 97 -20.33 -9.18 -24.41
C ASP A 97 -18.98 -8.49 -24.62
N ARG A 98 -18.36 -7.96 -23.55
CA ARG A 98 -17.08 -7.25 -23.58
C ARG A 98 -15.97 -8.18 -23.11
N PHE A 99 -15.27 -8.77 -24.07
CA PHE A 99 -14.10 -9.61 -23.80
C PHE A 99 -12.85 -8.75 -23.65
N VAL A 100 -12.21 -8.82 -22.48
CA VAL A 100 -10.96 -8.11 -22.20
C VAL A 100 -9.85 -9.13 -21.92
N SER A 101 -8.82 -9.12 -22.76
CA SER A 101 -7.62 -9.91 -22.51
C SER A 101 -6.85 -9.31 -21.32
N MET A 102 -6.60 -10.13 -20.30
CA MET A 102 -5.91 -9.71 -19.09
C MET A 102 -4.62 -10.51 -18.90
N LYS A 103 -3.50 -9.79 -18.78
CA LYS A 103 -2.20 -10.33 -18.36
C LYS A 103 -1.88 -9.86 -16.95
N VAL A 104 -1.21 -10.69 -16.17
CA VAL A 104 -0.81 -10.35 -14.79
C VAL A 104 0.71 -10.49 -14.67
N ASP A 105 1.35 -9.48 -14.09
CA ASP A 105 2.78 -9.48 -13.78
C ASP A 105 3.02 -9.06 -12.33
N PHE A 106 4.18 -9.41 -11.77
CA PHE A 106 4.47 -9.27 -10.35
C PHE A 106 5.81 -8.55 -10.12
N ILE A 107 5.76 -7.48 -9.32
CA ILE A 107 6.96 -6.72 -8.95
C ILE A 107 7.14 -6.69 -7.43
N ARG A 108 8.41 -6.65 -7.00
CA ARG A 108 8.78 -6.45 -5.60
C ARG A 108 9.61 -5.17 -5.48
N LEU A 109 9.07 -4.19 -4.78
CA LEU A 109 9.74 -2.91 -4.55
C LEU A 109 10.74 -3.02 -3.40
N LYS A 110 11.90 -2.37 -3.55
CA LYS A 110 12.86 -2.14 -2.48
C LYS A 110 13.21 -0.65 -2.49
N SER A 111 12.82 0.05 -1.43
CA SER A 111 13.23 1.44 -1.23
C SER A 111 14.61 1.46 -0.59
N TYR A 112 15.53 2.23 -1.16
CA TYR A 112 16.85 2.47 -0.59
C TYR A 112 16.98 3.95 -0.30
N ARG A 113 17.44 4.27 0.91
CA ARG A 113 17.90 5.63 1.21
C ARG A 113 19.33 5.73 0.73
N LEU A 114 19.54 6.39 -0.39
CA LEU A 114 20.88 6.82 -0.76
C LEU A 114 21.26 7.94 0.22
N HIS A 115 22.00 7.60 1.28
CA HIS A 115 22.75 8.60 2.01
C HIS A 115 23.89 9.06 1.10
N ALA A 116 23.57 9.92 0.14
CA ALA A 116 24.56 10.80 -0.43
C ALA A 116 24.96 11.77 0.69
N GLN A 117 25.88 11.35 1.55
CA GLN A 117 26.84 12.29 2.11
C GLN A 117 27.59 12.82 0.89
N LEU A 118 27.02 13.84 0.25
CA LEU A 118 27.72 14.68 -0.70
C LEU A 118 28.79 15.37 0.15
N LYS A 119 29.90 14.66 0.41
CA LYS A 119 31.12 15.30 0.89
C LYS A 119 31.45 16.26 -0.24
N ARG A 120 31.06 17.53 -0.09
CA ARG A 120 31.62 18.61 -0.89
C ARG A 120 33.12 18.56 -0.60
N THR A 121 33.87 17.84 -1.42
CA THR A 121 35.29 18.06 -1.53
C THR A 121 35.40 19.44 -2.15
N THR A 122 35.63 20.45 -1.32
CA THR A 122 36.18 21.71 -1.81
C THR A 122 37.44 21.35 -2.56
N ILE A 123 37.43 21.60 -3.86
CA ILE A 123 38.57 21.42 -4.74
C ILE A 123 39.63 22.41 -4.24
N PRO A 124 40.79 21.98 -3.72
CA PRO A 124 41.88 22.92 -3.53
C PRO A 124 42.36 23.31 -4.93
N HIS A 125 42.40 24.61 -5.17
CA HIS A 125 42.96 25.18 -6.39
C HIS A 125 44.35 24.58 -6.70
N ARG A 126 44.59 24.41 -8.01
CA ARG A 126 45.83 24.08 -8.73
C ARG A 126 46.10 22.60 -9.02
N GLY A 127 45.89 22.27 -10.29
CA GLY A 127 46.86 21.51 -11.09
C GLY A 127 46.65 20.01 -11.19
N GLY A 128 46.03 19.56 -12.30
CA GLY A 128 46.19 18.20 -12.84
C GLY A 128 44.91 17.38 -12.91
N LEU A 129 44.51 16.98 -14.12
CA LEU A 129 43.57 15.89 -14.34
C LEU A 129 44.23 14.59 -13.85
N VAL A 130 43.64 13.97 -12.82
CA VAL A 130 43.86 12.55 -12.54
C VAL A 130 42.49 11.89 -12.55
N PHE A 131 42.18 11.21 -13.66
CA PHE A 131 41.05 10.30 -13.77
C PHE A 131 41.35 9.07 -12.91
N GLY A 132 41.07 9.17 -11.61
CA GLY A 132 41.22 8.09 -10.66
C GLY A 132 39.91 7.34 -10.48
N GLN A 133 39.74 6.23 -11.20
CA GLN A 133 38.82 5.16 -10.79
C GLN A 133 39.10 4.81 -9.32
N ARG A 134 38.23 5.22 -8.41
CA ARG A 134 38.19 4.67 -7.05
C ARG A 134 36.80 4.16 -6.73
N TYR A 135 36.66 2.88 -7.03
CA TYR A 135 36.04 1.86 -6.17
C TYR A 135 34.95 2.39 -5.22
N MET A 136 33.69 2.08 -5.55
CA MET A 136 32.69 1.81 -4.52
C MET A 136 33.25 0.73 -3.57
N ARG A 137 33.75 1.17 -2.42
CA ARG A 137 34.09 0.29 -1.29
C ARG A 137 33.57 0.92 -0.01
N SER A 138 32.39 0.48 0.37
CA SER A 138 32.05 0.03 1.73
C SER A 138 30.53 0.10 1.88
N CYS A 139 29.84 -0.91 1.32
CA CYS A 139 28.58 -1.33 1.92
C CYS A 139 28.96 -1.88 3.28
N ALA A 140 28.72 -1.13 4.37
CA ALA A 140 28.74 -1.73 5.69
C ALA A 140 27.53 -2.68 5.78
N PRO A 141 27.72 -3.98 6.01
CA PRO A 141 26.64 -4.85 6.45
C PRO A 141 26.41 -4.55 7.93
N LEU A 142 25.27 -3.97 8.28
CA LEU A 142 24.88 -3.87 9.69
C LEU A 142 23.61 -4.69 9.92
N GLU A 143 23.93 -5.90 10.40
CA GLU A 143 23.20 -6.81 11.29
C GLU A 143 21.96 -7.56 10.81
N SER A 144 22.04 -8.86 11.06
CA SER A 144 21.06 -9.91 10.83
C SER A 144 20.19 -10.08 12.10
N PRO A 145 19.15 -10.95 12.08
CA PRO A 145 17.81 -10.64 12.56
C PRO A 145 17.54 -11.12 14.00
N ASN A 146 16.36 -10.76 14.52
CA ASN A 146 15.73 -11.21 15.77
C ASN A 146 15.93 -10.30 16.99
N LYS A 147 15.13 -9.23 17.05
CA LYS A 147 14.44 -8.89 18.30
C LYS A 147 12.95 -8.75 18.01
N LEU A 148 12.20 -9.77 18.41
CA LEU A 148 10.74 -9.77 18.48
C LEU A 148 10.32 -8.76 19.55
N SER A 149 10.24 -7.48 19.17
CA SER A 149 9.66 -6.44 20.02
C SER A 149 8.15 -6.56 19.91
N ARG A 150 7.53 -7.18 20.93
CA ARG A 150 6.09 -7.31 21.11
C ARG A 150 5.47 -5.91 21.27
N LYS A 151 5.11 -5.27 20.15
CA LYS A 151 4.26 -4.07 20.14
C LYS A 151 2.86 -4.51 19.72
N ARG A 152 1.87 -4.20 20.56
CA ARG A 152 0.43 -4.47 20.33
C ARG A 152 0.07 -3.96 18.94
N GLY A 153 -0.44 -4.85 18.10
CA GLY A 153 -0.68 -4.61 16.68
C GLY A 153 -2.16 -4.59 16.37
N TYR A 154 -2.58 -3.65 15.52
CA TYR A 154 -3.88 -3.65 14.90
C TYR A 154 -3.92 -4.72 13.79
N LEU A 155 -4.95 -5.57 13.76
CA LEU A 155 -5.16 -6.49 12.63
C LEU A 155 -5.71 -5.69 11.44
N GLN A 156 -4.82 -5.12 10.65
CA GLN A 156 -5.00 -5.20 9.22
C GLN A 156 -4.48 -6.58 8.83
N VAL A 157 -5.30 -7.41 8.16
CA VAL A 157 -4.85 -8.71 7.64
C VAL A 157 -3.66 -8.44 6.71
N LEU A 158 -2.45 -8.60 7.23
CA LEU A 158 -1.19 -8.23 6.60
C LEU A 158 -0.36 -9.49 6.38
N ILE A 159 -0.44 -10.00 5.15
CA ILE A 159 0.73 -10.62 4.51
C ILE A 159 1.88 -9.61 4.62
N PRO A 160 3.06 -10.02 5.09
CA PRO A 160 4.00 -9.13 5.75
C PRO A 160 4.39 -7.93 4.89
N HIS A 161 4.32 -6.76 5.53
CA HIS A 161 4.77 -5.44 5.09
C HIS A 161 3.89 -4.68 4.08
N PHE A 162 2.91 -3.95 4.61
CA PHE A 162 2.46 -2.66 4.08
C PHE A 162 2.59 -1.62 5.21
N HIS A 163 3.32 -0.55 4.93
CA HIS A 163 3.56 0.56 5.85
C HIS A 163 2.66 1.71 5.38
N ILE A 164 1.48 1.87 5.98
CA ILE A 164 0.63 3.05 5.76
C ILE A 164 1.17 4.15 6.67
N ARG A 165 1.76 5.20 6.07
CA ARG A 165 2.06 6.45 6.77
C ARG A 165 0.75 7.19 6.97
N SER A 166 0.22 7.22 8.20
CA SER A 166 -0.66 8.31 8.62
C SER A 166 0.22 9.52 8.95
N GLN A 167 -0.07 10.66 8.33
CA GLN A 167 0.45 11.95 8.77
C GLN A 167 -0.30 12.36 10.03
N LEU A 168 0.41 12.56 11.14
CA LEU A 168 -0.12 13.25 12.32
C LEU A 168 -0.28 14.74 11.98
N PRO A 169 -1.38 15.41 12.40
CA PRO A 169 -1.46 16.86 12.34
C PRO A 169 -0.43 17.47 13.29
N GLY A 170 0.30 18.47 12.80
CA GLY A 170 1.29 19.21 13.58
C GLY A 170 0.62 19.92 14.75
N SER A 171 1.11 19.63 15.95
CA SER A 171 0.90 20.49 17.11
C SER A 171 1.68 21.79 16.87
N GLU A 172 0.99 22.86 16.47
CA GLU A 172 1.50 24.21 16.64
C GLU A 172 1.69 24.46 18.15
N GLN A 173 2.94 24.74 18.53
CA GLN A 173 3.30 25.25 19.84
C GLN A 173 2.84 26.70 19.90
N ASN A 174 2.09 27.04 20.95
CA ASN A 174 2.02 28.39 21.50
C ASN A 174 2.44 28.29 22.97
#